data_AF-A0A3M9MMC9-F1
#
_entry.id   AF-A0A3M9MMC9-F1
#
_cell.length_a   1.000
_cell.length_b   1.000
_cell.length_c   1.000
_cell.angle_alpha   90.00
_cell.angle_beta   90.00
_cell.angle_gamma   90.00
#
_symmetry.space_group_name_H-M   'P 1'
#
loop_
_entity.id
_entity.type
_entity.pdbx_description
1 polymer ?
#
loop_
_entity_poly.entity_id
_entity_poly.type
_entity_poly.pdbx_seq_one_letter_code
_entity_poly.pdbx_strand_id
1 'polypeptide(L)'
;MNFKSMKRGHSLLVCALSMSLLTACNSRETKKEATGAQAAPATTSHDAALAADTTKKVPVVAAALKDSTAGKDSTAAAPAEVPVKDEAADNPGAILPHKRIVAYYGNPLSKRMGILGEIPRDQMLAKLDGEVKAWQAADPSTPVQPALHLVFVTAQGAPGKSGTYRMRMSDHLADTVIAWAAKRNAIVFLDIQIGRSTVEAELPRLEQWLKLPQVHLGIDPEFAMKNGAIPGKKIGTLDASEINYATNFLNDIAVKYNLPPKILVVHRFTQRMVTNYKNIQLRPNVQFVMHMDGWGDRVLKKSTYLAYIKKEPVQYTGFKIFYYNDTKKKGSKLYTPKEVLALTPKPMYIQYQ
;
A
#
# COMPACT_ATOMS: atom_id res chain seq x y z
N MET A 1 29.22 49.59 -19.69
CA MET A 1 30.28 49.43 -20.72
C MET A 1 30.65 47.95 -20.72
N ASN A 2 30.22 47.05 -21.62
CA ASN A 2 30.04 47.04 -23.09
C ASN A 2 31.25 46.37 -23.80
N PHE A 3 30.98 45.64 -24.91
CA PHE A 3 31.89 44.84 -25.76
C PHE A 3 32.36 43.46 -25.23
N LYS A 4 32.49 42.40 -26.06
CA LYS A 4 31.84 42.08 -27.36
C LYS A 4 31.96 40.57 -27.67
N SER A 5 31.05 40.04 -28.49
CA SER A 5 31.15 38.70 -29.10
C SER A 5 32.01 38.74 -30.38
N MET A 6 32.68 37.63 -30.72
CA MET A 6 33.11 37.34 -32.10
C MET A 6 32.96 35.85 -32.47
N LYS A 7 32.89 35.55 -33.77
CA LYS A 7 32.33 34.31 -34.36
C LYS A 7 33.30 33.59 -35.32
N ARG A 8 33.14 32.26 -35.43
CA ARG A 8 33.15 31.39 -36.65
C ARG A 8 34.36 31.36 -37.63
N GLY A 9 34.66 30.13 -38.10
CA GLY A 9 35.24 29.79 -39.42
C GLY A 9 35.95 28.43 -39.37
N HIS A 10 35.41 27.28 -39.82
CA HIS A 10 35.03 26.77 -41.16
C HIS A 10 36.15 26.14 -42.01
N SER A 11 36.07 24.81 -42.21
CA SER A 11 36.54 23.95 -43.33
C SER A 11 36.30 22.49 -42.90
N LEU A 12 35.47 21.62 -43.49
CA LEU A 12 34.87 21.48 -44.82
C LEU A 12 35.82 20.85 -45.87
N LEU A 13 35.82 19.51 -45.95
CA LEU A 13 35.93 18.77 -47.21
C LEU A 13 35.31 17.36 -47.07
N VAL A 14 35.57 16.45 -48.03
CA VAL A 14 34.54 15.52 -48.56
C VAL A 14 35.10 14.15 -49.03
N CYS A 15 34.22 13.11 -49.08
CA CYS A 15 34.39 11.80 -49.76
C CYS A 15 35.31 10.75 -49.08
N ALA A 16 35.18 9.42 -49.28
CA ALA A 16 34.17 8.61 -50.01
C ALA A 16 34.16 7.13 -49.52
N LEU A 17 33.24 6.34 -50.11
CA LEU A 17 33.15 4.86 -50.32
C LEU A 17 34.39 3.99 -49.93
N SER A 18 34.29 2.69 -49.59
CA SER A 18 33.46 1.66 -50.23
C SER A 18 33.35 0.32 -49.45
N MET A 19 32.20 -0.35 -49.59
CA MET A 19 32.04 -1.78 -49.96
C MET A 19 32.70 -2.93 -49.15
N SER A 20 31.84 -3.63 -48.40
CA SER A 20 31.59 -5.09 -48.40
C SER A 20 32.69 -6.11 -48.71
N LEU A 21 32.83 -7.14 -47.85
CA LEU A 21 32.93 -8.54 -48.29
C LEU A 21 32.52 -9.53 -47.19
N LEU A 22 32.26 -10.77 -47.61
CA LEU A 22 31.49 -11.83 -46.92
C LEU A 22 32.36 -12.96 -46.36
N THR A 23 31.68 -13.95 -45.77
CA THR A 23 32.12 -15.34 -45.50
C THR A 23 33.22 -15.57 -44.45
N ALA A 24 33.30 -16.67 -43.69
CA ALA A 24 32.39 -17.72 -43.19
C ALA A 24 33.27 -18.98 -42.95
N CYS A 25 32.93 -19.78 -41.93
CA CYS A 25 33.55 -21.08 -41.60
C CYS A 25 35.04 -20.97 -41.11
N ASN A 26 35.58 -21.92 -40.33
CA ASN A 26 35.19 -23.32 -40.20
C ASN A 26 35.46 -23.96 -38.81
N SER A 27 34.62 -24.94 -38.47
CA SER A 27 34.86 -26.21 -37.75
C SER A 27 35.90 -26.39 -36.60
N ARG A 28 35.36 -26.86 -35.46
CA ARG A 28 35.70 -28.08 -34.68
C ARG A 28 37.01 -28.25 -33.87
N GLU A 29 36.76 -28.56 -32.58
CA GLU A 29 37.36 -29.64 -31.75
C GLU A 29 38.89 -29.63 -31.48
N THR A 30 39.37 -29.48 -30.23
CA THR A 30 39.32 -30.56 -29.23
C THR A 30 39.78 -30.14 -27.81
N LYS A 31 39.33 -30.92 -26.81
CA LYS A 31 39.93 -31.26 -25.49
C LYS A 31 40.40 -30.18 -24.48
N LYS A 32 39.82 -30.32 -23.27
CA LYS A 32 40.45 -30.28 -21.92
C LYS A 32 41.98 -30.08 -21.87
N GLU A 33 42.46 -29.21 -20.97
CA GLU A 33 42.72 -29.60 -19.57
C GLU A 33 42.78 -28.38 -18.62
N ALA A 34 42.96 -28.61 -17.32
CA ALA A 34 42.84 -27.60 -16.27
C ALA A 34 44.18 -27.33 -15.55
N THR A 35 44.35 -26.12 -15.01
CA THR A 35 45.00 -25.73 -13.72
C THR A 35 45.56 -24.30 -13.80
N GLY A 36 45.79 -23.67 -12.64
CA GLY A 36 46.54 -22.41 -12.54
C GLY A 36 45.69 -21.22 -12.03
N ALA A 37 45.77 -20.96 -10.73
CA ALA A 37 45.21 -19.76 -10.12
C ALA A 37 46.29 -18.67 -9.99
N GLN A 38 45.94 -17.41 -10.24
CA GLN A 38 46.21 -16.28 -9.35
C GLN A 38 45.56 -14.98 -9.85
N ALA A 39 45.43 -13.99 -8.97
CA ALA A 39 44.46 -12.90 -9.08
C ALA A 39 45.07 -11.50 -9.18
N ALA A 40 44.35 -10.59 -9.83
CA ALA A 40 44.40 -9.12 -9.65
C ALA A 40 43.16 -8.48 -10.33
N PRO A 41 42.78 -7.25 -9.98
CA PRO A 41 42.32 -6.81 -8.67
C PRO A 41 40.82 -6.44 -8.70
N ALA A 42 40.19 -6.34 -7.52
CA ALA A 42 38.77 -5.99 -7.42
C ALA A 42 38.52 -4.49 -7.67
N THR A 43 37.81 -4.16 -8.75
CA THR A 43 37.07 -2.89 -8.87
C THR A 43 35.66 -3.07 -8.31
N THR A 44 35.37 -2.35 -7.23
CA THR A 44 34.04 -2.32 -6.61
C THR A 44 33.03 -1.55 -7.47
N SER A 45 32.08 -2.25 -8.11
CA SER A 45 30.81 -1.63 -8.51
C SER A 45 29.74 -1.93 -7.47
N HIS A 46 29.13 -0.87 -6.93
CA HIS A 46 27.95 -0.99 -6.06
C HIS A 46 26.69 -1.18 -6.90
N ASP A 47 26.57 -2.33 -7.57
CA ASP A 47 25.33 -2.71 -8.25
C ASP A 47 24.32 -3.22 -7.21
N ALA A 48 23.49 -2.28 -6.72
CA ALA A 48 22.29 -2.61 -5.96
C ALA A 48 21.30 -3.33 -6.87
N ALA A 49 21.34 -4.67 -6.85
CA ALA A 49 20.50 -5.53 -7.68
C ALA A 49 19.02 -5.16 -7.55
N LEU A 50 18.44 -4.71 -8.67
CA LEU A 50 17.02 -4.40 -8.79
C LEU A 50 16.18 -5.62 -8.39
N ALA A 51 15.20 -5.40 -7.51
CA ALA A 51 14.41 -6.46 -6.92
C ALA A 51 13.66 -7.29 -7.99
N ALA A 52 13.69 -8.61 -7.85
CA ALA A 52 12.99 -9.51 -8.76
C ALA A 52 11.46 -9.36 -8.62
N ASP A 53 10.81 -8.99 -9.72
CA ASP A 53 9.37 -8.79 -9.81
C ASP A 53 8.59 -10.09 -9.55
N THR A 54 7.94 -10.20 -8.38
CA THR A 54 7.15 -11.39 -7.98
C THR A 54 5.70 -11.37 -8.46
N THR A 55 5.30 -10.45 -9.34
CA THR A 55 3.96 -10.44 -9.95
C THR A 55 3.75 -11.52 -11.04
N LYS A 56 4.46 -12.65 -10.94
CA LYS A 56 4.13 -13.85 -11.75
C LYS A 56 2.71 -14.30 -11.39
N LYS A 57 1.85 -14.30 -12.42
CA LYS A 57 0.41 -14.61 -12.37
C LYS A 57 0.06 -15.71 -11.35
N VAL A 58 -0.62 -15.32 -10.27
CA VAL A 58 -1.57 -16.19 -9.58
C VAL A 58 -2.98 -15.74 -10.00
N PRO A 59 -3.84 -16.65 -10.51
CA PRO A 59 -5.26 -16.34 -10.66
C PRO A 59 -5.89 -16.28 -9.27
N VAL A 60 -5.92 -15.09 -8.67
CA VAL A 60 -6.66 -14.82 -7.42
C VAL A 60 -8.18 -14.94 -7.63
N VAL A 61 -8.64 -15.01 -8.89
CA VAL A 61 -9.95 -15.54 -9.31
C VAL A 61 -10.08 -17.04 -9.04
N ALA A 62 -10.27 -17.40 -7.76
CA ALA A 62 -10.89 -18.65 -7.30
C ALA A 62 -11.11 -18.69 -5.77
N ALA A 63 -10.35 -17.93 -4.97
CA ALA A 63 -10.33 -18.09 -3.51
C ALA A 63 -11.62 -17.65 -2.80
N ALA A 64 -12.37 -16.69 -3.37
CA ALA A 64 -13.60 -16.16 -2.78
C ALA A 64 -14.80 -17.13 -2.81
N LEU A 65 -14.72 -18.26 -3.53
CA LEU A 65 -15.85 -19.20 -3.71
C LEU A 65 -15.71 -20.52 -2.93
N LYS A 66 -14.61 -20.73 -2.21
CA LYS A 66 -14.35 -22.01 -1.50
C LYS A 66 -14.66 -22.00 0.01
N ASP A 67 -15.17 -20.90 0.55
CA ASP A 67 -15.58 -20.77 1.96
C ASP A 67 -17.12 -20.69 2.12
N SER A 68 -17.86 -21.01 1.04
CA SER A 68 -19.34 -20.98 1.01
C SER A 68 -19.97 -22.35 1.24
N THR A 69 -19.73 -22.92 2.42
CA THR A 69 -20.56 -23.99 3.00
C THR A 69 -21.18 -23.52 4.32
N ALA A 70 -21.88 -22.39 4.27
CA ALA A 70 -22.75 -21.93 5.34
C ALA A 70 -24.16 -22.49 5.08
N GLY A 71 -24.58 -23.46 5.89
CA GLY A 71 -25.92 -24.04 5.81
C GLY A 71 -27.01 -23.02 6.15
N LYS A 72 -28.22 -23.28 5.66
CA LYS A 72 -29.42 -22.65 6.20
C LYS A 72 -29.61 -23.16 7.64
N ASP A 73 -29.41 -22.32 8.64
CA ASP A 73 -30.45 -22.01 9.63
C ASP A 73 -30.07 -20.87 10.59
N SER A 74 -31.05 -20.50 11.43
CA SER A 74 -30.96 -19.59 12.57
C SER A 74 -31.11 -18.08 12.29
N THR A 75 -32.32 -17.61 12.60
CA THR A 75 -32.66 -16.22 12.91
C THR A 75 -31.97 -15.76 14.20
N ALA A 76 -30.66 -15.48 14.14
CA ALA A 76 -29.96 -14.81 15.22
C ALA A 76 -30.39 -13.33 15.28
N ALA A 77 -30.98 -12.91 16.40
CA ALA A 77 -31.28 -11.50 16.65
C ALA A 77 -29.99 -10.67 16.59
N ALA A 78 -30.06 -9.47 16.00
CA ALA A 78 -28.93 -8.56 16.00
C ALA A 78 -28.57 -8.18 17.45
N PRO A 79 -27.30 -8.35 17.89
CA PRO A 79 -26.89 -7.87 19.19
C PRO A 79 -27.08 -6.35 19.22
N ALA A 80 -27.65 -5.83 20.31
CA ALA A 80 -27.86 -4.39 20.46
C ALA A 80 -26.51 -3.66 20.37
N GLU A 81 -26.39 -2.75 19.41
CA GLU A 81 -25.22 -1.88 19.26
C GLU A 81 -25.21 -0.89 20.43
N VAL A 82 -24.54 -1.24 21.53
CA VAL A 82 -24.15 -0.26 22.54
C VAL A 82 -23.16 0.69 21.85
N PRO A 83 -23.48 2.00 21.72
CA PRO A 83 -22.58 2.92 21.05
C PRO A 83 -21.31 3.07 21.89
N VAL A 84 -20.21 2.47 21.41
CA VAL A 84 -18.89 2.66 22.01
C VAL A 84 -18.54 4.13 21.86
N LYS A 85 -18.27 4.81 22.97
CA LYS A 85 -17.90 6.24 22.96
C LYS A 85 -16.62 6.41 22.16
N ASP A 86 -16.66 7.24 21.12
CA ASP A 86 -15.47 7.57 20.33
C ASP A 86 -14.68 8.71 20.98
N GLU A 87 -13.92 8.36 22.02
CA GLU A 87 -13.05 9.31 22.72
C GLU A 87 -11.97 9.94 21.81
N ALA A 88 -11.60 9.25 20.73
CA ALA A 88 -10.64 9.78 19.76
C ALA A 88 -11.24 10.84 18.83
N ALA A 89 -12.55 10.81 18.58
CA ALA A 89 -13.26 11.82 17.80
C ALA A 89 -13.43 13.17 18.55
N ASP A 90 -13.48 13.13 19.88
CA ASP A 90 -13.61 14.31 20.76
C ASP A 90 -12.27 15.08 20.89
N ASN A 91 -11.14 14.44 20.58
CA ASN A 91 -9.81 15.01 20.80
C ASN A 91 -9.40 16.05 19.72
N PRO A 92 -8.71 17.15 20.09
CA PRO A 92 -8.29 18.18 19.14
C PRO A 92 -7.49 17.65 17.96
N GLY A 93 -7.90 18.01 16.75
CA GLY A 93 -7.25 17.58 15.51
C GLY A 93 -7.62 16.18 15.03
N ALA A 94 -8.61 15.51 15.67
CA ALA A 94 -9.25 14.31 15.12
C ALA A 94 -9.71 14.53 13.67
N ILE A 95 -9.54 13.51 12.84
CA ILE A 95 -9.87 13.56 11.40
C ILE A 95 -11.19 12.86 11.15
N LEU A 96 -11.44 11.74 11.81
CA LEU A 96 -12.69 10.99 11.77
C LEU A 96 -13.52 11.34 13.02
N PRO A 97 -14.87 11.49 12.93
CA PRO A 97 -15.69 11.40 11.73
C PRO A 97 -15.71 12.70 10.90
N HIS A 98 -15.06 13.76 11.36
CA HIS A 98 -15.20 15.14 10.88
C HIS A 98 -14.80 15.39 9.42
N LYS A 99 -13.95 14.52 8.86
CA LYS A 99 -13.44 14.56 7.48
C LYS A 99 -13.37 13.16 6.90
N ARG A 100 -13.64 13.03 5.60
CA ARG A 100 -13.42 11.79 4.85
C ARG A 100 -12.01 11.75 4.29
N ILE A 101 -11.30 10.65 4.48
CA ILE A 101 -9.96 10.48 3.94
C ILE A 101 -10.05 9.93 2.52
N VAL A 102 -9.35 10.56 1.57
CA VAL A 102 -9.20 10.07 0.19
C VAL A 102 -7.71 9.86 -0.07
N ALA A 103 -7.31 8.59 -0.16
CA ALA A 103 -5.93 8.14 -0.18
C ALA A 103 -5.52 7.54 -1.53
N TYR A 104 -4.31 7.84 -1.98
CA TYR A 104 -3.64 7.13 -3.07
C TYR A 104 -2.65 6.12 -2.50
N TYR A 105 -2.81 4.84 -2.86
CA TYR A 105 -2.00 3.73 -2.34
C TYR A 105 -0.85 3.38 -3.27
N GLY A 106 0.27 2.97 -2.66
CA GLY A 106 1.27 2.18 -3.37
C GLY A 106 2.71 2.37 -2.94
N ASN A 107 3.63 2.06 -3.84
CA ASN A 107 5.06 2.30 -3.65
C ASN A 107 5.65 3.04 -4.88
N PRO A 108 6.21 4.25 -4.73
CA PRO A 108 6.78 5.02 -5.85
C PRO A 108 7.87 4.34 -6.65
N LEU A 109 8.52 3.30 -6.09
CA LEU A 109 9.55 2.50 -6.76
C LEU A 109 8.97 1.38 -7.64
N SER A 110 7.65 1.23 -7.71
CA SER A 110 6.99 0.16 -8.48
C SER A 110 5.78 0.65 -9.27
N LYS A 111 5.89 0.51 -10.60
CA LYS A 111 4.82 0.69 -11.59
C LYS A 111 3.61 -0.23 -11.40
N ARG A 112 3.69 -1.23 -10.52
CA ARG A 112 2.73 -2.35 -10.40
C ARG A 112 2.12 -2.47 -9.01
N MET A 113 2.60 -1.67 -8.05
CA MET A 113 2.11 -1.65 -6.67
C MET A 113 1.32 -0.36 -6.42
N GLY A 114 0.38 -0.03 -7.30
CA GLY A 114 -0.56 1.08 -7.13
C GLY A 114 -0.12 2.45 -7.65
N ILE A 115 -1.10 3.34 -7.75
CA ILE A 115 -1.01 4.65 -8.40
C ILE A 115 0.13 5.56 -7.93
N LEU A 116 0.65 5.40 -6.69
CA LEU A 116 1.82 6.18 -6.22
C LEU A 116 3.10 5.96 -7.05
N GLY A 117 3.25 4.81 -7.72
CA GLY A 117 4.39 4.51 -8.61
C GLY A 117 4.02 4.29 -10.08
N GLU A 118 2.72 4.23 -10.40
CA GLU A 118 2.25 3.93 -11.75
C GLU A 118 2.47 5.06 -12.74
N ILE A 119 2.11 6.29 -12.38
CA ILE A 119 2.17 7.48 -13.25
C ILE A 119 3.12 8.54 -12.66
N PRO A 120 3.66 9.48 -13.47
CA PRO A 120 4.58 10.51 -12.97
C PRO A 120 4.00 11.30 -11.78
N ARG A 121 4.83 11.58 -10.76
CA ARG A 121 4.44 12.21 -9.49
C ARG A 121 3.44 13.36 -9.63
N ASP A 122 3.71 14.32 -10.51
CA ASP A 122 2.87 15.52 -10.62
C ASP A 122 1.52 15.23 -11.30
N GLN A 123 1.47 14.22 -12.18
CA GLN A 123 0.21 13.69 -12.73
C GLN A 123 -0.57 12.90 -11.66
N MET A 124 0.12 12.12 -10.83
CA MET A 124 -0.45 11.40 -9.69
C MET A 124 -1.10 12.38 -8.70
N LEU A 125 -0.39 13.43 -8.28
CA LEU A 125 -0.93 14.44 -7.37
C LEU A 125 -2.11 15.23 -7.99
N ALA A 126 -2.02 15.61 -9.27
CA ALA A 126 -3.13 16.26 -9.97
C ALA A 126 -4.37 15.34 -10.10
N LYS A 127 -4.17 14.02 -10.23
CA LYS A 127 -5.28 13.07 -10.26
C LYS A 127 -5.90 12.87 -8.87
N LEU A 128 -5.10 12.87 -7.80
CA LEU A 128 -5.59 12.91 -6.42
C LEU A 128 -6.44 14.16 -6.17
N ASP A 129 -5.99 15.35 -6.61
CA ASP A 129 -6.76 16.60 -6.55
C ASP A 129 -8.13 16.47 -7.25
N GLY A 130 -8.21 15.66 -8.32
CA GLY A 130 -9.45 15.32 -9.03
C GLY A 130 -10.40 14.43 -8.22
N GLU A 131 -9.90 13.35 -7.61
CA GLU A 131 -10.72 12.47 -6.76
C GLU A 131 -11.20 13.21 -5.51
N VAL A 132 -10.36 14.05 -4.88
CA VAL A 132 -10.74 14.90 -3.74
C VAL A 132 -11.95 15.78 -4.10
N LYS A 133 -11.92 16.46 -5.25
CA LYS A 133 -13.05 17.26 -5.75
C LYS A 133 -14.29 16.42 -6.01
N ALA A 134 -14.14 15.23 -6.58
CA ALA A 134 -15.27 14.32 -6.83
C ALA A 134 -15.95 13.85 -5.52
N TRP A 135 -15.18 13.62 -4.47
CA TRP A 135 -15.69 13.27 -3.15
C TRP A 135 -16.33 14.45 -2.41
N GLN A 136 -15.74 15.65 -2.49
CA GLN A 136 -16.33 16.89 -1.96
C GLN A 136 -17.68 17.19 -2.62
N ALA A 137 -17.78 17.03 -3.95
CA ALA A 137 -19.03 17.25 -4.68
C ALA A 137 -20.11 16.19 -4.41
N ALA A 138 -19.71 14.99 -3.97
CA ALA A 138 -20.64 13.90 -3.66
C ALA A 138 -21.20 13.93 -2.22
N ASP A 139 -20.47 14.53 -1.27
CA ASP A 139 -20.90 14.67 0.13
C ASP A 139 -20.39 16.00 0.73
N PRO A 140 -20.97 17.16 0.35
CA PRO A 140 -20.44 18.48 0.71
C PRO A 140 -20.41 18.79 2.21
N SER A 141 -21.19 18.08 3.03
CA SER A 141 -21.21 18.24 4.49
C SER A 141 -20.05 17.52 5.19
N THR A 142 -19.32 16.65 4.50
CA THR A 142 -18.15 15.94 5.03
C THR A 142 -16.89 16.36 4.26
N PRO A 143 -16.10 17.33 4.77
CA PRO A 143 -14.86 17.77 4.12
C PRO A 143 -13.90 16.61 3.83
N VAL A 144 -13.07 16.75 2.78
CA VAL A 144 -12.13 15.71 2.37
C VAL A 144 -10.71 16.03 2.84
N GLN A 145 -10.06 15.04 3.46
CA GLN A 145 -8.64 15.03 3.82
C GLN A 145 -7.87 14.18 2.79
N PRO A 146 -7.04 14.77 1.90
CA PRO A 146 -6.19 14.00 1.00
C PRO A 146 -5.14 13.20 1.78
N ALA A 147 -4.72 12.06 1.23
CA ALA A 147 -3.68 11.20 1.80
C ALA A 147 -2.81 10.49 0.75
N LEU A 148 -1.56 10.19 1.11
CA LEU A 148 -0.69 9.25 0.39
C LEU A 148 -0.42 8.04 1.30
N HIS A 149 -0.71 6.84 0.84
CA HIS A 149 -0.59 5.61 1.62
C HIS A 149 0.55 4.76 1.04
N LEU A 150 1.73 4.87 1.65
CA LEU A 150 2.99 4.30 1.18
C LEU A 150 3.20 2.89 1.76
N VAL A 151 3.31 1.89 0.89
CA VAL A 151 3.78 0.54 1.28
C VAL A 151 5.27 0.62 1.61
N PHE A 152 5.57 0.83 2.89
CA PHE A 152 6.90 1.16 3.40
C PHE A 152 7.69 -0.06 3.86
N VAL A 153 6.99 -1.09 4.33
CA VAL A 153 7.54 -2.44 4.49
C VAL A 153 6.81 -3.35 3.51
N THR A 154 7.52 -3.94 2.56
CA THR A 154 6.94 -4.75 1.48
C THR A 154 7.24 -6.23 1.70
N ALA A 155 6.22 -7.08 1.56
CA ALA A 155 6.41 -8.52 1.65
C ALA A 155 7.10 -9.05 0.39
N GLN A 156 7.92 -10.09 0.56
CA GLN A 156 8.82 -10.62 -0.47
C GLN A 156 8.52 -12.09 -0.76
N GLY A 157 8.63 -12.50 -2.03
CA GLY A 157 8.52 -13.92 -2.40
C GLY A 157 9.75 -14.75 -2.04
N ALA A 158 10.88 -14.10 -1.73
CA ALA A 158 12.14 -14.72 -1.32
C ALA A 158 12.53 -14.28 0.11
N PRO A 159 13.25 -15.12 0.88
CA PRO A 159 13.80 -14.72 2.16
C PRO A 159 14.91 -13.67 1.95
N GLY A 160 14.74 -12.49 2.55
CA GLY A 160 15.86 -11.56 2.76
C GLY A 160 16.85 -12.08 3.81
N LYS A 161 17.91 -11.31 4.11
CA LYS A 161 18.98 -11.72 5.06
C LYS A 161 18.47 -12.17 6.44
N SER A 162 17.35 -11.62 6.91
CA SER A 162 16.71 -11.97 8.19
C SER A 162 15.77 -13.18 8.13
N GLY A 163 15.59 -13.83 6.97
CA GLY A 163 14.63 -14.93 6.79
C GLY A 163 13.16 -14.53 6.90
N THR A 164 12.83 -13.26 7.16
CA THR A 164 11.46 -12.78 7.45
C THR A 164 10.60 -12.46 6.23
N TYR A 165 11.07 -12.71 5.00
CA TYR A 165 10.29 -12.48 3.76
C TYR A 165 9.69 -11.06 3.65
N ARG A 166 10.42 -10.03 4.10
CA ARG A 166 10.03 -8.62 4.00
C ARG A 166 11.22 -7.70 3.75
N MET A 167 11.01 -6.65 2.95
CA MET A 167 11.98 -5.61 2.65
C MET A 167 11.48 -4.28 3.24
N ARG A 168 12.33 -3.62 4.03
CA ARG A 168 12.09 -2.27 4.52
C ARG A 168 12.57 -1.28 3.46
N MET A 169 11.73 -0.31 3.09
CA MET A 169 12.17 0.80 2.25
C MET A 169 13.13 1.72 3.01
N SER A 170 13.92 2.49 2.26
CA SER A 170 14.85 3.47 2.80
C SER A 170 14.12 4.62 3.47
N ASP A 171 14.75 5.19 4.49
CA ASP A 171 14.23 6.32 5.27
C ASP A 171 13.92 7.52 4.35
N HIS A 172 14.81 7.78 3.38
CA HIS A 172 14.63 8.77 2.32
C HIS A 172 13.34 8.61 1.49
N LEU A 173 12.81 7.39 1.30
CA LEU A 173 11.54 7.19 0.59
C LEU A 173 10.35 7.69 1.40
N ALA A 174 10.35 7.45 2.72
CA ALA A 174 9.31 7.97 3.61
C ALA A 174 9.34 9.50 3.62
N ASP A 175 10.52 10.10 3.83
CA ASP A 175 10.71 11.56 3.83
C ASP A 175 10.28 12.18 2.50
N THR A 176 10.59 11.53 1.37
CA THR A 176 10.18 11.96 0.04
C THR A 176 8.66 11.99 -0.11
N VAL A 177 7.95 10.94 0.32
CA VAL A 177 6.47 10.89 0.23
C VAL A 177 5.82 11.87 1.22
N ILE A 178 6.39 12.07 2.41
CA ILE A 178 5.95 13.10 3.36
C ILE A 178 6.10 14.51 2.73
N ALA A 179 7.22 14.78 2.06
CA ALA A 179 7.43 16.04 1.35
C ALA A 179 6.49 16.22 0.13
N TRP A 180 6.01 15.13 -0.50
CA TRP A 180 4.99 15.21 -1.54
C TRP A 180 3.60 15.51 -0.94
N ALA A 181 3.24 14.85 0.16
CA ALA A 181 1.97 15.04 0.84
C ALA A 181 1.81 16.48 1.36
N ALA A 182 2.88 17.07 1.89
CA ALA A 182 2.91 18.46 2.34
C ALA A 182 2.47 19.47 1.25
N LYS A 183 2.75 19.21 -0.04
CA LYS A 183 2.32 20.06 -1.17
C LYS A 183 0.81 20.13 -1.40
N ARG A 184 0.02 19.34 -0.67
CA ARG A 184 -1.44 19.27 -0.74
C ARG A 184 -2.12 19.27 0.63
N ASN A 185 -1.39 19.59 1.70
CA ASN A 185 -1.85 19.41 3.07
C ASN A 185 -2.41 17.99 3.31
N ALA A 186 -1.78 16.99 2.68
CA ALA A 186 -2.18 15.60 2.76
C ALA A 186 -1.48 14.89 3.93
N ILE A 187 -2.18 13.91 4.51
CA ILE A 187 -1.61 13.01 5.53
C ILE A 187 -0.88 11.84 4.85
N VAL A 188 0.00 11.16 5.58
CA VAL A 188 0.70 9.97 5.09
C VAL A 188 0.36 8.76 5.96
N PHE A 189 0.13 7.62 5.31
CA PHE A 189 0.16 6.32 5.99
C PHE A 189 1.45 5.62 5.61
N LEU A 190 2.20 5.16 6.60
CA LEU A 190 3.27 4.18 6.41
C LEU A 190 2.65 2.80 6.61
N ASP A 191 2.64 1.99 5.56
CA ASP A 191 2.01 0.68 5.55
C ASP A 191 3.04 -0.46 5.66
N ILE A 192 2.64 -1.52 6.36
CA ILE A 192 3.52 -2.65 6.66
C ILE A 192 2.94 -4.02 6.24
N GLN A 193 3.69 -4.67 5.35
CA GLN A 193 3.51 -6.04 4.91
C GLN A 193 4.58 -6.90 5.60
N ILE A 194 4.29 -7.35 6.83
CA ILE A 194 5.31 -7.84 7.76
C ILE A 194 5.98 -9.17 7.36
N GLY A 195 5.43 -9.93 6.41
CA GLY A 195 5.97 -11.22 5.99
C GLY A 195 5.91 -12.23 7.14
N ARG A 196 7.06 -12.84 7.49
CA ARG A 196 7.24 -13.68 8.68
C ARG A 196 7.83 -12.91 9.88
N SER A 197 7.84 -11.57 9.84
CA SER A 197 8.12 -10.74 11.01
C SER A 197 6.85 -10.61 11.89
N THR A 198 6.94 -9.90 13.01
CA THR A 198 5.78 -9.55 13.85
C THR A 198 5.54 -8.04 13.83
N VAL A 199 4.37 -7.59 14.29
CA VAL A 199 4.04 -6.15 14.38
C VAL A 199 5.00 -5.46 15.36
N GLU A 200 5.26 -6.11 16.50
CA GLU A 200 6.18 -5.68 17.56
C GLU A 200 7.61 -5.46 17.06
N ALA A 201 8.08 -6.29 16.13
CA ALA A 201 9.42 -6.20 15.56
C ALA A 201 9.58 -5.14 14.46
N GLU A 202 8.49 -4.62 13.90
CA GLU A 202 8.50 -3.64 12.82
C GLU A 202 8.15 -2.22 13.29
N LEU A 203 7.18 -2.04 14.21
CA LEU A 203 6.68 -0.71 14.61
C LEU A 203 7.70 0.23 15.27
N PRO A 204 8.62 -0.21 16.17
CA PRO A 204 9.56 0.71 16.82
C PRO A 204 10.43 1.53 15.85
N ARG A 205 10.78 0.98 14.68
CA ARG A 205 11.52 1.74 13.64
C ARG A 205 10.68 2.87 13.03
N LEU A 206 9.36 2.76 13.03
CA LEU A 206 8.46 3.75 12.43
C LEU A 206 8.20 4.95 13.36
N GLU A 207 8.58 4.88 14.64
CA GLU A 207 8.40 5.98 15.61
C GLU A 207 8.96 7.31 15.10
N GLN A 208 10.11 7.29 14.41
CA GLN A 208 10.75 8.49 13.87
C GLN A 208 9.87 9.31 12.91
N TRP A 209 8.92 8.67 12.21
CA TRP A 209 7.91 9.35 11.40
C TRP A 209 6.55 9.42 12.09
N LEU A 210 6.14 8.40 12.84
CA LEU A 210 4.85 8.38 13.54
C LEU A 210 4.75 9.49 14.61
N LYS A 211 5.87 9.99 15.13
CA LYS A 211 5.92 11.21 15.97
C LYS A 211 5.53 12.50 15.24
N LEU A 212 5.43 12.51 13.91
CA LEU A 212 4.97 13.65 13.12
C LEU A 212 3.43 13.63 13.08
N PRO A 213 2.72 14.75 13.29
CA PRO A 213 1.26 14.76 13.47
C PRO A 213 0.51 14.16 12.26
N GLN A 214 0.96 14.47 11.04
CA GLN A 214 0.36 14.07 9.77
C GLN A 214 0.68 12.63 9.30
N VAL A 215 1.43 11.84 10.10
CA VAL A 215 1.82 10.47 9.75
C VAL A 215 1.06 9.45 10.60
N HIS A 216 0.55 8.42 9.94
CA HIS A 216 -0.33 7.37 10.46
C HIS A 216 0.14 5.98 9.97
N LEU A 217 -0.56 4.91 10.38
CA LEU A 217 -0.13 3.53 10.16
C LEU A 217 -1.16 2.74 9.32
N GLY A 218 -0.67 2.02 8.32
CA GLY A 218 -1.38 0.93 7.63
C GLY A 218 -0.79 -0.42 8.02
N ILE A 219 -1.61 -1.47 8.02
CA ILE A 219 -1.16 -2.86 8.17
C ILE A 219 -1.97 -3.74 7.21
N ASP A 220 -1.26 -4.57 6.42
CA ASP A 220 -1.82 -5.56 5.50
C ASP A 220 -1.75 -7.01 6.10
N PRO A 221 -2.83 -7.53 6.73
CA PRO A 221 -2.81 -8.85 7.36
C PRO A 221 -2.65 -10.00 6.36
N GLU A 222 -2.99 -9.84 5.07
CA GLU A 222 -2.78 -10.90 4.07
C GLU A 222 -1.30 -11.25 3.88
N PHE A 223 -0.39 -10.39 4.34
CA PHE A 223 1.05 -10.62 4.32
C PHE A 223 1.64 -11.08 5.66
N ALA A 224 0.82 -11.22 6.72
CA ALA A 224 1.24 -11.76 8.02
C ALA A 224 1.28 -13.31 8.00
N MET A 225 2.46 -13.86 7.69
CA MET A 225 2.72 -15.28 7.46
C MET A 225 3.06 -16.05 8.74
N LYS A 226 2.23 -15.96 9.79
CA LYS A 226 2.41 -16.66 11.08
C LYS A 226 2.69 -18.16 10.98
N ASN A 227 2.08 -18.80 9.97
CA ASN A 227 2.22 -20.23 9.69
C ASN A 227 3.50 -20.59 8.91
N GLY A 228 4.44 -19.66 8.74
CA GLY A 228 5.64 -19.87 7.95
C GLY A 228 5.37 -20.03 6.44
N ALA A 229 4.21 -19.62 5.93
CA ALA A 229 4.01 -19.56 4.48
C ALA A 229 4.95 -18.53 3.81
N ILE A 230 4.99 -18.56 2.48
CA ILE A 230 5.63 -17.51 1.67
C ILE A 230 4.55 -16.49 1.32
N PRO A 231 4.79 -15.18 1.52
CA PRO A 231 3.85 -14.12 1.14
C PRO A 231 3.32 -14.28 -0.30
N GLY A 232 2.03 -14.01 -0.49
CA GLY A 232 1.36 -14.15 -1.78
C GLY A 232 1.04 -15.59 -2.23
N LYS A 233 1.56 -16.63 -1.56
CA LYS A 233 1.13 -18.04 -1.80
C LYS A 233 -0.06 -18.46 -0.94
N LYS A 234 -0.27 -17.78 0.19
CA LYS A 234 -1.41 -17.92 1.11
C LYS A 234 -1.81 -16.53 1.59
N ILE A 235 -3.07 -16.39 2.02
CA ILE A 235 -3.54 -15.20 2.73
C ILE A 235 -3.12 -15.36 4.19
N GLY A 236 -2.45 -14.34 4.72
CA GLY A 236 -2.03 -14.24 6.12
C GLY A 236 -3.16 -13.91 7.08
N THR A 237 -2.80 -13.68 8.34
CA THR A 237 -3.75 -13.35 9.40
C THR A 237 -3.06 -12.59 10.54
N LEU A 238 -3.73 -11.58 11.08
CA LEU A 238 -3.41 -10.95 12.36
C LEU A 238 -4.52 -11.22 13.36
N ASP A 239 -4.14 -11.30 14.62
CA ASP A 239 -5.08 -11.43 15.73
C ASP A 239 -5.29 -10.07 16.41
N ALA A 240 -6.42 -9.93 17.11
CA ALA A 240 -6.68 -8.76 17.94
C ALA A 240 -5.55 -8.43 18.93
N SER A 241 -4.79 -9.43 19.41
CA SER A 241 -3.61 -9.21 20.27
C SER A 241 -2.50 -8.35 19.60
N GLU A 242 -2.08 -8.66 18.38
CA GLU A 242 -1.08 -7.86 17.64
C GLU A 242 -1.65 -6.51 17.18
N ILE A 243 -2.94 -6.47 16.84
CA ILE A 243 -3.64 -5.22 16.52
C ILE A 243 -3.69 -4.31 17.75
N ASN A 244 -3.89 -4.88 18.95
CA ASN A 244 -3.87 -4.14 20.21
C ASN A 244 -2.47 -3.63 20.58
N TYR A 245 -1.41 -4.35 20.19
CA TYR A 245 -0.06 -3.80 20.26
C TYR A 245 0.06 -2.56 19.37
N ALA A 246 -0.44 -2.60 18.13
CA ALA A 246 -0.43 -1.45 17.24
C ALA A 246 -1.27 -0.26 17.76
N THR A 247 -2.48 -0.49 18.29
CA THR A 247 -3.28 0.60 18.88
C THR A 247 -2.64 1.17 20.13
N ASN A 248 -2.02 0.34 20.99
CA ASN A 248 -1.29 0.82 22.16
C ASN A 248 -0.06 1.66 21.75
N PHE A 249 0.77 1.15 20.84
CA PHE A 249 1.97 1.84 20.36
C PHE A 249 1.64 3.22 19.75
N LEU A 250 0.56 3.32 18.95
CA LEU A 250 0.10 4.59 18.39
C LEU A 250 -0.46 5.55 19.46
N ASN A 251 -1.18 5.03 20.46
CA ASN A 251 -1.66 5.82 21.58
C ASN A 251 -0.50 6.43 22.38
N ASP A 252 0.50 5.60 22.69
CA ASP A 252 1.64 6.02 23.51
C ASP A 252 2.52 7.02 22.77
N ILE A 253 2.68 6.89 21.44
CA ILE A 253 3.28 7.93 20.59
C ILE A 253 2.48 9.24 20.64
N ALA A 254 1.15 9.18 20.55
CA ALA A 254 0.33 10.39 20.57
C ALA A 254 0.44 11.14 21.91
N VAL A 255 0.43 10.42 23.04
CA VAL A 255 0.63 10.98 24.37
C VAL A 255 2.06 11.52 24.53
N LYS A 256 3.09 10.71 24.22
CA LYS A 256 4.51 11.04 24.38
C LYS A 256 4.93 12.30 23.62
N TYR A 257 4.35 12.53 22.44
CA TYR A 257 4.69 13.65 21.56
C TYR A 257 3.60 14.73 21.47
N ASN A 258 2.56 14.66 22.31
CA ASN A 258 1.42 15.60 22.35
C ASN A 258 0.80 15.85 20.96
N LEU A 259 0.41 14.75 20.29
CA LEU A 259 -0.09 14.76 18.91
C LEU A 259 -1.62 14.62 18.86
N PRO A 260 -2.26 15.10 17.78
CA PRO A 260 -3.62 14.70 17.44
C PRO A 260 -3.75 13.17 17.33
N PRO A 261 -4.97 12.63 17.52
CA PRO A 261 -5.22 11.19 17.45
C PRO A 261 -4.67 10.56 16.17
N LYS A 262 -3.96 9.44 16.33
CA LYS A 262 -3.45 8.66 15.21
C LYS A 262 -4.56 7.88 14.52
N ILE A 263 -4.25 7.38 13.33
CA ILE A 263 -5.14 6.53 12.56
C ILE A 263 -4.43 5.21 12.33
N LEU A 264 -5.13 4.11 12.59
CA LEU A 264 -4.71 2.76 12.23
C LEU A 264 -5.66 2.23 11.16
N VAL A 265 -5.12 1.93 9.98
CA VAL A 265 -5.86 1.23 8.92
C VAL A 265 -5.46 -0.23 8.93
N VAL A 266 -6.42 -1.13 9.15
CA VAL A 266 -6.21 -2.59 9.02
C VAL A 266 -6.98 -3.08 7.81
N HIS A 267 -6.25 -3.66 6.86
CA HIS A 267 -6.80 -4.08 5.58
C HIS A 267 -7.49 -5.45 5.69
N ARG A 268 -8.62 -5.63 4.99
CA ARG A 268 -9.40 -6.88 5.03
C ARG A 268 -10.21 -7.12 3.76
N PHE A 269 -10.09 -8.32 3.19
CA PHE A 269 -10.97 -8.81 2.12
C PHE A 269 -11.43 -10.28 2.28
N THR A 270 -10.98 -10.97 3.34
CA THR A 270 -11.57 -12.23 3.81
C THR A 270 -11.78 -12.18 5.31
N GLN A 271 -12.73 -12.94 5.88
CA GLN A 271 -12.99 -12.93 7.32
C GLN A 271 -11.74 -13.28 8.14
N ARG A 272 -11.04 -14.36 7.74
CA ARG A 272 -9.90 -14.93 8.47
C ARG A 272 -8.62 -14.09 8.50
N MET A 273 -8.57 -12.97 7.78
CA MET A 273 -7.44 -12.03 7.85
C MET A 273 -7.31 -11.35 9.21
N VAL A 274 -8.43 -11.19 9.94
CA VAL A 274 -8.44 -10.62 11.29
C VAL A 274 -9.20 -11.57 12.21
N THR A 275 -8.50 -12.18 13.18
CA THR A 275 -9.15 -13.04 14.19
C THR A 275 -9.50 -12.26 15.45
N ASN A 276 -10.53 -12.74 16.15
CA ASN A 276 -10.97 -12.21 17.46
C ASN A 276 -11.29 -10.70 17.48
N TYR A 277 -11.82 -10.14 16.38
CA TYR A 277 -12.02 -8.69 16.21
C TYR A 277 -12.74 -7.99 17.39
N LYS A 278 -13.64 -8.68 18.11
CA LYS A 278 -14.33 -8.16 19.30
C LYS A 278 -13.40 -7.82 20.47
N ASN A 279 -12.19 -8.37 20.46
CA ASN A 279 -11.15 -8.11 21.46
C ASN A 279 -10.22 -6.95 21.03
N ILE A 280 -10.45 -6.30 19.89
CA ILE A 280 -9.71 -5.10 19.49
C ILE A 280 -10.09 -3.95 20.41
N GLN A 281 -9.09 -3.37 21.06
CA GLN A 281 -9.22 -2.29 22.02
C GLN A 281 -9.07 -0.95 21.29
N LEU A 282 -10.16 -0.17 21.27
CA LEU A 282 -10.09 1.24 20.92
C LEU A 282 -9.27 2.00 21.98
N ARG A 283 -8.64 3.10 21.59
CA ARG A 283 -7.78 3.91 22.47
C ARG A 283 -8.15 5.39 22.34
N PRO A 284 -8.04 6.20 23.40
CA PRO A 284 -8.43 7.61 23.36
C PRO A 284 -7.69 8.43 22.28
N ASN A 285 -6.49 8.01 21.89
CA ASN A 285 -5.69 8.71 20.88
C ASN A 285 -5.54 7.94 19.56
N VAL A 286 -6.42 6.98 19.25
CA VAL A 286 -6.37 6.20 18.00
C VAL A 286 -7.76 6.02 17.38
N GLN A 287 -7.90 6.48 16.14
CA GLN A 287 -9.05 6.24 15.26
C GLN A 287 -8.78 4.98 14.44
N PHE A 288 -9.56 3.93 14.65
CA PHE A 288 -9.39 2.64 13.99
C PHE A 288 -10.25 2.52 12.72
N VAL A 289 -9.67 2.10 11.61
CA VAL A 289 -10.34 1.86 10.33
C VAL A 289 -10.21 0.39 9.93
N MET A 290 -11.32 -0.33 9.86
CA MET A 290 -11.40 -1.63 9.20
C MET A 290 -11.67 -1.44 7.70
N HIS A 291 -10.66 -1.71 6.87
CA HIS A 291 -10.63 -1.26 5.47
C HIS A 291 -10.90 -2.41 4.48
N MET A 292 -11.91 -2.25 3.61
CA MET A 292 -12.21 -3.21 2.55
C MET A 292 -11.17 -3.14 1.43
N ASP A 293 -10.25 -4.10 1.39
CA ASP A 293 -9.19 -4.23 0.37
C ASP A 293 -9.50 -5.33 -0.68
N GLY A 294 -10.78 -5.53 -0.99
CA GLY A 294 -11.21 -6.50 -1.99
C GLY A 294 -11.30 -5.86 -3.37
N TRP A 295 -10.76 -6.52 -4.40
CA TRP A 295 -10.96 -6.12 -5.80
C TRP A 295 -11.95 -7.04 -6.51
N GLY A 296 -12.58 -6.52 -7.56
CA GLY A 296 -13.51 -7.28 -8.40
C GLY A 296 -14.69 -6.43 -8.86
N ASP A 297 -15.67 -7.07 -9.50
CA ASP A 297 -16.87 -6.36 -9.91
C ASP A 297 -17.67 -5.84 -8.69
N ARG A 298 -18.57 -4.89 -8.96
CA ARG A 298 -19.31 -4.19 -7.91
C ARG A 298 -20.16 -5.11 -7.04
N VAL A 299 -20.66 -6.22 -7.58
CA VAL A 299 -21.47 -7.19 -6.83
C VAL A 299 -20.58 -7.92 -5.82
N LEU A 300 -19.42 -8.41 -6.27
CA LEU A 300 -18.44 -9.06 -5.39
C LEU A 300 -17.97 -8.10 -4.29
N LYS A 301 -17.60 -6.86 -4.64
CA LYS A 301 -17.13 -5.90 -3.63
C LYS A 301 -18.21 -5.55 -2.60
N LYS A 302 -19.47 -5.38 -3.02
CA LYS A 302 -20.59 -5.18 -2.08
C LYS A 302 -20.78 -6.39 -1.16
N SER A 303 -20.72 -7.61 -1.70
CA SER A 303 -20.89 -8.82 -0.88
C SER A 303 -19.74 -8.99 0.12
N THR A 304 -18.49 -8.77 -0.28
CA THR A 304 -17.31 -8.77 0.62
C THR A 304 -17.43 -7.71 1.72
N TYR A 305 -17.87 -6.49 1.39
CA TYR A 305 -18.09 -5.42 2.37
C TYR A 305 -19.16 -5.81 3.40
N LEU A 306 -20.30 -6.33 2.94
CA LEU A 306 -21.39 -6.76 3.82
C LEU A 306 -21.02 -8.01 4.65
N ALA A 307 -20.29 -8.95 4.06
CA ALA A 307 -19.95 -10.22 4.71
C ALA A 307 -18.86 -10.08 5.77
N TYR A 308 -17.86 -9.23 5.54
CA TYR A 308 -16.70 -9.13 6.44
C TYR A 308 -16.66 -7.79 7.18
N ILE A 309 -16.82 -6.66 6.50
CA ILE A 309 -16.72 -5.35 7.18
C ILE A 309 -17.95 -5.04 8.03
N LYS A 310 -19.16 -5.18 7.48
CA LYS A 310 -20.40 -4.87 8.22
C LYS A 310 -20.67 -5.84 9.37
N LYS A 311 -20.44 -7.15 9.17
CA LYS A 311 -20.71 -8.18 10.19
C LYS A 311 -19.71 -8.20 11.35
N GLU A 312 -18.54 -7.60 11.15
CA GLU A 312 -17.48 -7.55 12.15
C GLU A 312 -16.95 -6.11 12.28
N PRO A 313 -17.78 -5.20 12.83
CA PRO A 313 -17.44 -3.80 13.01
C PRO A 313 -16.41 -3.61 14.14
N VAL A 314 -15.69 -2.49 14.10
CA VAL A 314 -14.72 -2.10 15.13
C VAL A 314 -14.92 -0.63 15.52
N GLN A 315 -14.73 0.30 14.57
CA GLN A 315 -15.00 1.73 14.76
C GLN A 315 -15.36 2.36 13.41
N TYR A 316 -14.37 2.79 12.64
CA TYR A 316 -14.57 3.28 11.27
C TYR A 316 -14.40 2.17 10.23
N THR A 317 -14.93 2.44 9.04
CA THR A 317 -14.82 1.55 7.89
C THR A 317 -14.21 2.28 6.70
N GLY A 318 -13.51 1.51 5.87
CA GLY A 318 -12.96 2.00 4.62
C GLY A 318 -13.33 1.15 3.41
N PHE A 319 -13.14 1.71 2.22
CA PHE A 319 -13.44 1.06 0.95
C PHE A 319 -12.39 1.41 -0.11
N LYS A 320 -11.73 0.38 -0.66
CA LYS A 320 -10.76 0.55 -1.75
C LYS A 320 -11.44 0.51 -3.12
N ILE A 321 -10.91 1.26 -4.07
CA ILE A 321 -11.30 1.26 -5.49
C ILE A 321 -10.04 0.98 -6.31
N PHE A 322 -10.07 -0.05 -7.14
CA PHE A 322 -8.95 -0.40 -8.01
C PHE A 322 -9.27 0.01 -9.44
N TYR A 323 -8.54 0.98 -10.01
CA TYR A 323 -8.86 1.53 -11.34
C TYR A 323 -8.95 0.45 -12.43
N TYR A 324 -8.05 -0.53 -12.38
CA TYR A 324 -7.98 -1.62 -13.34
C TYR A 324 -8.60 -2.93 -12.84
N ASN A 325 -8.39 -3.30 -11.57
CA ASN A 325 -8.80 -4.63 -11.10
C ASN A 325 -10.34 -4.77 -10.99
N ASP A 326 -11.04 -3.69 -10.66
CA ASP A 326 -12.50 -3.70 -10.52
C ASP A 326 -13.23 -3.67 -11.88
N THR A 327 -12.50 -3.37 -12.97
CA THR A 327 -13.01 -3.29 -14.35
C THR A 327 -12.59 -4.46 -15.25
N LYS A 328 -11.80 -5.42 -14.74
CA LYS A 328 -11.29 -6.60 -15.50
C LYS A 328 -12.37 -7.43 -16.21
N LYS A 329 -13.56 -7.55 -15.62
CA LYS A 329 -14.69 -8.29 -16.20
C LYS A 329 -15.46 -7.36 -17.13
N LYS A 330 -15.59 -7.73 -18.42
CA LYS A 330 -16.29 -6.94 -19.46
C LYS A 330 -17.65 -6.43 -18.96
N GLY A 331 -17.89 -5.12 -19.12
CA GLY A 331 -19.11 -4.44 -18.65
C GLY A 331 -19.08 -3.97 -17.19
N SER A 332 -18.08 -4.34 -16.40
CA SER A 332 -17.90 -3.82 -15.03
C SER A 332 -17.50 -2.35 -15.06
N LYS A 333 -17.97 -1.60 -14.06
CA LYS A 333 -17.65 -0.19 -13.84
C LYS A 333 -17.10 -0.01 -12.44
N LEU A 334 -16.28 1.02 -12.24
CA LEU A 334 -15.90 1.44 -10.90
C LEU A 334 -17.14 1.85 -10.09
N TYR A 335 -16.98 1.82 -8.78
CA TYR A 335 -17.87 2.51 -7.86
C TYR A 335 -17.72 4.02 -8.01
N THR A 336 -18.82 4.76 -8.14
CA THR A 336 -18.82 6.22 -7.99
C THR A 336 -18.88 6.58 -6.50
N PRO A 337 -18.42 7.79 -6.08
CA PRO A 337 -18.52 8.24 -4.70
C PRO A 337 -19.93 8.09 -4.10
N LYS A 338 -20.99 8.48 -4.84
CA LYS A 338 -22.39 8.35 -4.41
C LYS A 338 -22.79 6.90 -4.10
N GLU A 339 -22.28 5.93 -4.86
CA GLU A 339 -22.61 4.52 -4.67
C GLU A 339 -21.84 3.88 -3.52
N VAL A 340 -20.66 4.40 -3.16
CA VAL A 340 -19.93 4.02 -1.94
C VAL A 340 -20.56 4.66 -0.71
N LEU A 341 -21.01 5.92 -0.81
CA LEU A 341 -21.75 6.63 0.25
C LEU A 341 -23.09 5.96 0.61
N ALA A 342 -23.65 5.16 -0.30
CA ALA A 342 -24.85 4.34 -0.09
C ALA A 342 -24.56 2.98 0.60
N LEU A 343 -23.33 2.69 1.00
CA LEU A 343 -22.99 1.54 1.83
C LEU A 343 -23.30 1.82 3.31
N THR A 344 -23.60 0.78 4.08
CA THR A 344 -23.85 0.86 5.52
C THR A 344 -23.00 -0.18 6.25
N PRO A 345 -22.16 0.20 7.24
CA PRO A 345 -21.82 1.58 7.62
C PRO A 345 -21.20 2.37 6.46
N LYS A 346 -21.25 3.71 6.52
CA LYS A 346 -20.72 4.60 5.47
C LYS A 346 -19.18 4.64 5.55
N PRO A 347 -18.43 4.33 4.47
CA PRO A 347 -16.98 4.41 4.49
C PRO A 347 -16.46 5.84 4.71
N MET A 348 -15.52 5.98 5.64
CA MET A 348 -14.85 7.24 5.99
C MET A 348 -13.39 7.29 5.52
N TYR A 349 -12.84 6.15 5.12
CA TYR A 349 -11.52 6.03 4.50
C TYR A 349 -11.64 5.42 3.11
N ILE A 350 -11.32 6.19 2.07
CA ILE A 350 -11.38 5.76 0.68
C ILE A 350 -9.95 5.62 0.15
N GLN A 351 -9.62 4.48 -0.42
CA GLN A 351 -8.30 4.24 -0.99
C GLN A 351 -8.40 3.93 -2.49
N TYR A 352 -7.55 4.54 -3.30
CA TYR A 352 -7.44 4.23 -4.73
C TYR A 352 -6.12 3.53 -5.03
N GLN A 353 -6.18 2.48 -5.86
CA GLN A 353 -5.02 1.72 -6.33
C GLN A 353 -5.03 1.53 -7.85
#